data_AF-A0A7S0JED0-F1
#
_entry.id   AF-A0A7S0JED0-F1
#
_cell.length_a   1.000
_cell.length_b   1.000
_cell.length_c   1.000
_cell.angle_alpha   90.00
_cell.angle_beta   90.00
_cell.angle_gamma   90.00
#
_symmetry.space_group_name_H-M   'P 1'
#
loop_
_entity.id
_entity.type
_entity.pdbx_description
1 polymer ?
#
loop_
_entity_poly.entity_id
_entity_poly.type
_entity_poly.pdbx_seq_one_letter_code
_entity_poly.pdbx_strand_id
1 'polypeptide(L)'
;MNREEADAPLPLAQAGAHMQPVHAASKDGGSTQLGDWDKREAVVQMEASTTSGADLELTVLGSGSCYPSPWRGAACLALRVLSSYWLFDVGEGSQVQLQRCSVKPSRIDRIFVTHAHGDHCFGLPGLLCLIARGREEEQLPPLQVYGPQGLRTFLRVALRFSGTRLVPKYIVHELVDIPYLHHNKALPELPASPPVARHSAYGEQPGGRSISPDADGTWTLFDEAFGDSGRGGEGRISVRAAPVVHTARTVGYAVTEADKPGRLNPEAVLPLLEANRDALREEWGVRDPRSLLKRIKALGAGERLELPDGSVIRSEEALGEGRTGRKLVILGDCSDASAVHAIGE
;
A
#
# COMPACT_ATOMS: atom_id res chain seq x y z
N MET A 1 -35.55 15.36 -43.85
CA MET A 1 -36.25 16.65 -44.04
C MET A 1 -36.54 17.22 -42.67
N ASN A 2 -35.85 18.33 -42.35
CA ASN A 2 -36.12 19.36 -41.33
C ASN A 2 -36.36 18.93 -39.86
N ARG A 3 -35.86 19.61 -38.82
CA ARG A 3 -34.84 20.66 -38.63
C ARG A 3 -34.64 20.74 -37.10
N GLU A 4 -33.39 20.94 -36.70
CA GLU A 4 -32.87 21.77 -35.61
C GLU A 4 -33.80 22.15 -34.42
N GLU A 5 -33.38 21.74 -33.22
CA GLU A 5 -33.30 22.67 -32.08
C GLU A 5 -32.03 22.36 -31.27
N ALA A 6 -31.18 23.37 -31.19
CA ALA A 6 -29.89 23.37 -30.50
C ALA A 6 -30.12 23.83 -29.06
N ASP A 7 -29.65 23.05 -28.08
CA ASP A 7 -29.65 23.46 -26.68
C ASP A 7 -28.26 23.97 -26.29
N ALA A 8 -28.25 25.18 -25.72
CA ALA A 8 -27.06 25.99 -25.47
C ALA A 8 -26.30 25.56 -24.20
N PRO A 9 -24.97 25.70 -24.13
CA PRO A 9 -24.21 25.36 -22.93
C PRO A 9 -24.34 26.43 -21.83
N LEU A 10 -24.54 25.97 -20.59
CA LEU A 10 -24.55 26.76 -19.36
C LEU A 10 -23.18 27.43 -19.09
N PRO A 11 -23.14 28.63 -18.48
CA PRO A 11 -21.94 29.47 -18.42
C PRO A 11 -20.91 28.99 -17.39
N LEU A 12 -19.65 28.95 -17.82
CA LEU A 12 -18.45 28.83 -16.99
C LEU A 12 -18.22 30.10 -16.18
N ALA A 13 -18.25 29.98 -14.85
CA ALA A 13 -17.75 31.01 -13.95
C ALA A 13 -16.20 31.08 -14.05
N GLN A 14 -15.71 32.15 -14.68
CA GLN A 14 -14.29 32.52 -14.68
C GLN A 14 -13.91 33.13 -13.33
N ALA A 15 -13.08 32.45 -12.55
CA ALA A 15 -12.27 33.09 -11.53
C ALA A 15 -10.94 33.53 -12.17
N GLY A 16 -10.83 34.83 -12.46
CA GLY A 16 -9.63 35.42 -13.03
C GLY A 16 -8.50 35.49 -12.01
N ALA A 17 -7.35 34.88 -12.34
CA ALA A 17 -6.06 35.32 -11.85
C ALA A 17 -5.31 35.93 -13.04
N HIS A 18 -5.16 37.25 -13.03
CA HIS A 18 -4.35 37.99 -13.98
C HIS A 18 -2.89 37.53 -13.88
N MET A 19 -2.35 36.95 -14.94
CA MET A 19 -0.90 36.86 -15.19
C MET A 19 -0.59 37.71 -16.41
N GLN A 20 0.23 38.75 -16.24
CA GLN A 20 0.83 39.47 -17.36
C GLN A 20 2.07 38.70 -17.86
N PRO A 21 2.27 38.60 -19.19
CA PRO A 21 3.49 38.05 -19.73
C PRO A 21 4.60 39.12 -19.70
N VAL A 22 5.72 38.82 -19.05
CA VAL A 22 6.95 39.60 -19.22
C VAL A 22 7.70 39.11 -20.45
N HIS A 23 7.74 39.97 -21.47
CA HIS A 23 8.56 39.82 -22.66
C HIS A 23 10.05 39.81 -22.31
N ALA A 24 10.79 38.79 -22.77
CA ALA A 24 12.25 38.83 -22.81
C ALA A 24 12.69 39.65 -24.04
N ALA A 25 13.16 40.87 -23.81
CA ALA A 25 13.87 41.66 -24.81
C ALA A 25 15.38 41.41 -24.66
N SER A 26 16.01 40.88 -25.71
CA SER A 26 17.46 40.84 -25.87
C SER A 26 18.01 42.24 -26.14
N LYS A 27 19.14 42.61 -25.51
CA LYS A 27 20.20 43.43 -26.10
C LYS A 27 21.47 43.40 -25.24
N ASP A 28 22.56 43.04 -25.92
CA ASP A 28 23.95 43.47 -25.77
C ASP A 28 24.72 43.31 -24.43
N GLY A 29 25.72 42.43 -24.49
CA GLY A 29 27.13 42.81 -24.26
C GLY A 29 27.57 43.13 -22.82
N GLY A 30 28.08 42.13 -22.11
CA GLY A 30 28.88 42.37 -20.90
C GLY A 30 29.24 41.08 -20.19
N SER A 31 30.51 40.71 -20.21
CA SER A 31 31.06 39.62 -19.39
C SER A 31 30.84 39.91 -17.91
N THR A 32 30.15 39.04 -17.18
CA THR A 32 30.16 39.06 -15.72
C THR A 32 30.10 37.63 -15.20
N GLN A 33 30.97 37.34 -14.23
CA GLN A 33 31.20 36.05 -13.62
C GLN A 33 29.90 35.41 -13.10
N LEU A 34 29.75 34.11 -13.31
CA LEU A 34 28.70 33.28 -12.71
C LEU A 34 28.85 33.30 -11.19
N GLY A 35 28.10 34.21 -10.55
CA GLY A 35 27.90 34.26 -9.11
C GLY A 35 26.98 33.14 -8.64
N ASP A 36 27.29 32.66 -7.44
CA ASP A 36 26.64 31.61 -6.66
C ASP A 36 25.13 31.87 -6.53
N TRP A 37 24.30 30.95 -7.04
CA TRP A 37 22.84 31.04 -6.93
C TRP A 37 22.41 30.41 -5.61
N ASP A 38 22.04 31.28 -4.67
CA ASP A 38 21.53 30.93 -3.34
C ASP A 38 20.24 30.10 -3.46
N LYS A 39 20.31 28.82 -3.07
CA LYS A 39 19.22 27.82 -3.12
C LYS A 39 18.21 27.99 -1.98
N ARG A 40 17.87 29.21 -1.62
CA ARG A 40 16.94 29.49 -0.52
C ARG A 40 15.83 30.38 -1.04
N GLU A 41 14.61 29.96 -0.77
CA GLU A 41 13.34 30.66 -1.06
C GLU A 41 12.61 30.26 -2.36
N ALA A 42 12.12 29.01 -2.38
CA ALA A 42 10.73 28.70 -2.74
C ALA A 42 10.38 27.28 -2.25
N VAL A 43 10.66 26.98 -0.98
CA VAL A 43 10.10 25.80 -0.31
C VAL A 43 8.86 26.28 0.40
N VAL A 44 7.71 26.14 -0.25
CA VAL A 44 6.43 26.15 0.45
C VAL A 44 6.50 24.98 1.42
N GLN A 45 6.75 25.27 2.69
CA GLN A 45 6.67 24.29 3.75
C GLN A 45 5.19 23.93 3.90
N MET A 46 4.77 22.86 3.22
CA MET A 46 3.65 22.07 3.71
C MET A 46 4.12 21.48 5.03
N GLU A 47 3.65 22.05 6.14
CA GLU A 47 3.77 21.41 7.45
C GLU A 47 3.11 20.04 7.33
N ALA A 48 3.94 19.00 7.24
CA ALA A 48 3.49 17.65 7.43
C ALA A 48 3.00 17.57 8.87
N SER A 49 1.68 17.63 9.04
CA SER A 49 0.97 17.12 10.19
C SER A 49 1.44 15.69 10.41
N THR A 50 2.48 15.53 11.21
CA THR A 50 2.98 14.25 11.63
C THR A 50 2.04 13.82 12.73
N THR A 51 0.91 13.22 12.35
CA THR A 51 0.17 12.33 13.23
C THR A 51 1.08 11.13 13.52
N SER A 52 1.98 11.33 14.48
CA SER A 52 2.90 10.35 15.03
C SER A 52 2.10 9.30 15.80
N GLY A 53 1.50 8.36 15.07
CA GLY A 53 0.75 7.25 15.67
C GLY A 53 -0.27 6.54 14.77
N ALA A 54 -0.49 6.99 13.53
CA ALA A 54 -1.43 6.28 12.66
C ALA A 54 -0.82 4.96 12.15
N ASP A 55 -1.48 3.82 12.40
CA ASP A 55 -1.06 2.50 11.89
C ASP A 55 -1.29 2.34 10.37
N LEU A 56 -2.09 3.22 9.76
CA LEU A 56 -2.33 3.29 8.31
C LEU A 56 -2.24 4.75 7.84
N GLU A 57 -1.54 5.01 6.74
CA GLU A 57 -1.40 6.34 6.12
C GLU A 57 -1.26 6.18 4.61
N LEU A 58 -2.03 6.95 3.84
CA LEU A 58 -1.99 6.92 2.37
C LEU A 58 -1.24 8.15 1.85
N THR A 59 -0.20 7.93 1.07
CA THR A 59 0.55 8.95 0.34
C THR A 59 0.31 8.80 -1.16
N VAL A 60 -0.15 9.87 -1.82
CA VAL A 60 -0.31 9.90 -3.27
C VAL A 60 1.02 10.29 -3.91
N LEU A 61 1.69 9.35 -4.58
CA LEU A 61 2.95 9.61 -5.29
C LEU A 61 2.71 10.08 -6.72
N GLY A 62 1.60 9.63 -7.33
CA GLY A 62 1.16 10.09 -8.63
C GLY A 62 -0.34 9.92 -8.82
N SER A 63 -0.91 10.87 -9.57
CA SER A 63 -2.36 11.06 -9.79
C SER A 63 -2.68 11.48 -11.22
N GLY A 64 -1.70 11.40 -12.12
CA GLY A 64 -1.88 11.60 -13.55
C GLY A 64 -2.57 10.39 -14.18
N SER A 65 -3.24 10.63 -15.30
CA SER A 65 -3.92 9.60 -16.10
C SER A 65 -3.24 9.49 -17.46
N CYS A 66 -2.95 8.27 -17.91
CA CYS A 66 -2.31 7.91 -19.17
C CYS A 66 -0.85 8.37 -19.33
N TYR A 67 -0.54 9.63 -19.03
CA TYR A 67 0.81 10.19 -19.13
C TYR A 67 1.15 11.05 -17.92
N PRO A 68 2.40 11.00 -17.42
CA PRO A 68 2.85 11.95 -16.41
C PRO A 68 2.91 13.37 -16.99
N SER A 69 2.62 14.35 -16.15
CA SER A 69 2.81 15.78 -16.42
C SER A 69 3.90 16.33 -15.49
N PRO A 70 4.41 17.56 -15.72
CA PRO A 70 5.37 18.19 -14.82
C PRO A 70 4.91 18.26 -13.34
N TRP A 71 3.60 18.23 -13.10
CA TRP A 71 2.98 18.43 -11.79
C TRP A 71 2.33 17.17 -11.21
N ARG A 72 2.04 16.16 -12.04
CA ARG A 72 1.39 14.90 -11.64
C ARG A 72 2.13 13.72 -12.26
N GLY A 73 2.74 12.88 -11.44
CA GLY A 73 3.29 11.59 -11.90
C GLY A 73 2.19 10.61 -12.30
N ALA A 74 2.54 9.57 -13.04
CA ALA A 74 1.65 8.46 -13.37
C ALA A 74 1.18 7.71 -12.10
N ALA A 75 0.15 6.86 -12.22
CA ALA A 75 -0.53 6.26 -11.08
C ALA A 75 0.43 5.54 -10.11
N CYS A 76 0.43 5.98 -8.85
CA CYS A 76 1.15 5.33 -7.77
C CYS A 76 0.68 5.84 -6.40
N LEU A 77 0.21 4.92 -5.56
CA LEU A 77 -0.16 5.18 -4.17
C LEU A 77 0.78 4.40 -3.24
N ALA A 78 1.20 5.01 -2.15
CA ALA A 78 1.94 4.35 -1.09
C ALA A 78 1.08 4.30 0.18
N LEU A 79 0.70 3.09 0.60
CA LEU A 79 0.02 2.84 1.86
C LEU A 79 1.04 2.41 2.91
N ARG A 80 1.24 3.22 3.93
CA ARG A 80 1.96 2.80 5.14
C ARG A 80 1.08 1.84 5.91
N VAL A 81 1.61 0.66 6.22
CA VAL A 81 0.96 -0.36 7.04
C VAL A 81 1.90 -0.70 8.19
N LEU A 82 1.57 -0.24 9.39
CA LEU A 82 2.46 -0.24 10.55
C LEU A 82 3.82 0.40 10.21
N SER A 83 4.88 -0.40 10.12
CA SER A 83 6.25 0.00 9.82
C SER A 83 6.67 -0.23 8.35
N SER A 84 5.85 -0.94 7.57
CA SER A 84 6.07 -1.24 6.15
C SER A 84 5.29 -0.28 5.22
N TYR A 85 5.67 -0.28 3.95
CA TYR A 85 4.94 0.40 2.88
C TYR A 85 4.49 -0.59 1.80
N TRP A 86 3.26 -0.44 1.35
CA TRP A 86 2.68 -1.15 0.23
C TRP A 86 2.42 -0.17 -0.90
N LEU A 87 2.77 -0.53 -2.13
CA LEU A 87 2.48 0.30 -3.29
C LEU A 87 1.29 -0.25 -4.08
N PHE A 88 0.42 0.64 -4.54
CA PHE A 88 -0.64 0.32 -5.48
C PHE A 88 -0.39 1.10 -6.77
N ASP A 89 -0.18 0.33 -7.84
CA ASP A 89 0.38 0.76 -9.11
C ASP A 89 1.75 1.43 -9.00
N VAL A 90 2.54 1.29 -10.06
CA VAL A 90 3.88 1.87 -10.20
C VAL A 90 4.04 2.33 -11.65
N GLY A 91 3.39 3.44 -11.95
CA GLY A 91 3.54 4.14 -13.21
C GLY A 91 4.96 4.65 -13.48
N GLU A 92 5.20 5.08 -14.71
CA GLU A 92 6.49 5.65 -15.08
C GLU A 92 6.89 6.83 -14.18
N GLY A 93 8.14 6.83 -13.71
CA GLY A 93 8.68 7.90 -12.88
C GLY A 93 8.33 7.83 -11.40
N SER A 94 7.56 6.83 -10.92
CA SER A 94 7.24 6.68 -9.48
C SER A 94 8.48 6.66 -8.58
N GLN A 95 9.60 6.09 -9.05
CA GLN A 95 10.88 6.11 -8.30
C GLN A 95 11.38 7.53 -8.00
N VAL A 96 11.14 8.50 -8.89
CA VAL A 96 11.55 9.91 -8.70
C VAL A 96 10.65 10.57 -7.67
N GLN A 97 9.33 10.31 -7.73
CA GLN A 97 8.38 10.81 -6.74
C GLN A 97 8.66 10.23 -5.35
N LEU A 98 9.02 8.95 -5.29
CA LEU A 98 9.36 8.28 -4.03
C LEU A 98 10.60 8.90 -3.37
N GLN A 99 11.60 9.31 -4.15
CA GLN A 99 12.78 10.03 -3.63
C GLN A 99 12.49 11.43 -3.10
N ARG A 100 11.33 12.03 -3.44
CA ARG A 100 10.89 13.35 -2.97
C ARG A 100 10.06 13.30 -1.70
N CYS A 101 9.67 12.10 -1.24
CA CYS A 101 8.80 11.92 -0.08
C CYS A 101 9.51 11.16 1.07
N SER A 102 8.84 11.01 2.20
CA SER A 102 9.36 10.34 3.39
C SER A 102 9.31 8.80 3.32
N VAL A 103 8.76 8.23 2.23
CA VAL A 103 8.67 6.78 2.02
C VAL A 103 10.07 6.23 1.79
N LYS A 104 10.53 5.36 2.70
CA LYS A 104 11.84 4.71 2.59
C LYS A 104 11.74 3.52 1.63
N PRO A 105 12.49 3.49 0.50
CA PRO A 105 12.46 2.36 -0.44
C PRO A 105 12.69 1.00 0.22
N SER A 106 13.55 0.96 1.24
CA SER A 106 13.90 -0.26 1.97
C SER A 106 12.75 -0.90 2.75
N ARG A 107 11.73 -0.10 3.11
CA ARG A 107 10.56 -0.53 3.86
C ARG A 107 9.37 -0.93 2.98
N ILE A 108 9.51 -0.86 1.65
CA ILE A 108 8.48 -1.29 0.71
C ILE A 108 8.54 -2.80 0.60
N ASP A 109 7.54 -3.53 1.10
CA ASP A 109 7.54 -5.01 1.12
C ASP A 109 6.47 -5.66 0.22
N ARG A 110 5.48 -4.88 -0.24
CA ARG A 110 4.45 -5.33 -1.17
C ARG A 110 4.18 -4.30 -2.26
N ILE A 111 3.88 -4.79 -3.46
CA ILE A 111 3.44 -4.00 -4.60
C ILE A 111 2.22 -4.70 -5.20
N PHE A 112 1.18 -3.94 -5.52
CA PHE A 112 -0.06 -4.42 -6.14
C PHE A 112 -0.28 -3.65 -7.44
N VAL A 113 -0.46 -4.35 -8.55
CA VAL A 113 -0.73 -3.77 -9.87
C VAL A 113 -2.18 -4.04 -10.22
N THR A 114 -2.95 -3.00 -10.54
CA THR A 114 -4.37 -3.11 -10.87
C THR A 114 -4.58 -3.69 -12.26
N HIS A 115 -3.80 -3.24 -13.24
CA HIS A 115 -3.83 -3.70 -14.63
C HIS A 115 -2.54 -3.41 -15.40
N ALA A 116 -2.46 -3.92 -16.63
CA ALA A 116 -1.22 -3.95 -17.43
C ALA A 116 -0.96 -2.70 -18.30
N HIS A 117 -1.73 -1.61 -18.17
CA HIS A 117 -1.40 -0.37 -18.87
C HIS A 117 -0.08 0.22 -18.37
N GLY A 118 0.62 0.93 -19.26
CA GLY A 118 1.98 1.38 -19.00
C GLY A 118 2.09 2.39 -17.87
N ASP A 119 1.12 3.29 -17.74
CA ASP A 119 1.03 4.28 -16.69
C ASP A 119 0.71 3.70 -15.29
N HIS A 120 0.50 2.38 -15.20
CA HIS A 120 0.34 1.65 -13.94
C HIS A 120 1.49 0.68 -13.62
N CYS A 121 2.35 0.33 -14.59
CA CYS A 121 3.38 -0.70 -14.37
C CYS A 121 4.76 -0.45 -14.99
N PHE A 122 4.94 0.52 -15.90
CA PHE A 122 6.24 0.75 -16.54
C PHE A 122 7.31 1.27 -15.58
N GLY A 123 6.94 1.81 -14.42
CA GLY A 123 7.89 2.20 -13.39
C GLY A 123 8.48 1.04 -12.59
N LEU A 124 7.88 -0.16 -12.65
CA LEU A 124 8.31 -1.29 -11.82
C LEU A 124 9.79 -1.64 -11.97
N PRO A 125 10.36 -1.82 -13.18
CA PRO A 125 11.76 -2.22 -13.31
C PRO A 125 12.73 -1.19 -12.70
N GLY A 126 12.45 0.10 -12.89
CA GLY A 126 13.25 1.19 -12.32
C GLY A 126 13.10 1.30 -10.80
N LEU A 127 11.88 1.10 -10.28
CA LEU A 127 11.62 1.08 -8.85
C LEU A 127 12.33 -0.10 -8.16
N LEU A 128 12.36 -1.29 -8.77
CA LEU A 128 13.09 -2.44 -8.22
C LEU A 128 14.58 -2.12 -8.06
N CYS A 129 15.21 -1.44 -9.02
CA CYS A 129 16.59 -0.98 -8.89
C CYS A 129 16.77 -0.01 -7.70
N LEU A 130 15.81 0.90 -7.49
CA LEU A 130 15.84 1.84 -6.36
C LEU A 130 15.71 1.11 -5.01
N ILE A 131 14.78 0.17 -4.90
CA ILE A 131 14.58 -0.63 -3.69
C ILE A 131 15.84 -1.44 -3.37
N ALA A 132 16.47 -2.05 -4.38
CA ALA A 132 17.70 -2.84 -4.20
C ALA A 132 18.83 -2.03 -3.55
N ARG A 133 19.02 -0.77 -3.98
CA ARG A 133 20.02 0.11 -3.39
C ARG A 133 19.73 0.50 -1.95
N GLY A 134 18.47 0.46 -1.53
CA GLY A 134 18.06 0.76 -0.17
C GLY A 134 18.06 -0.45 0.77
N ARG A 135 18.11 -1.67 0.25
CA ARG A 135 18.05 -2.91 1.03
C ARG A 135 19.43 -3.53 1.13
N GLU A 136 19.90 -3.81 2.35
CA GLU A 136 21.03 -4.72 2.55
C GLU A 136 20.53 -6.16 2.30
N GLU A 137 21.29 -6.94 1.51
CA GLU A 137 20.82 -8.12 0.77
C GLU A 137 20.45 -9.34 1.67
N GLU A 138 20.85 -9.33 2.95
CA GLU A 138 20.81 -10.51 3.82
C GLU A 138 19.69 -10.52 4.88
N GLN A 139 18.95 -9.43 5.09
CA GLN A 139 18.16 -9.28 6.32
C GLN A 139 16.64 -9.11 6.14
N LEU A 140 16.13 -9.03 4.90
CA LEU A 140 14.70 -8.79 4.65
C LEU A 140 14.04 -9.90 3.82
N PRO A 141 12.77 -10.24 4.10
CA PRO A 141 12.01 -11.18 3.28
C PRO A 141 11.88 -10.64 1.84
N PRO A 142 11.68 -11.54 0.84
CA PRO A 142 11.46 -11.14 -0.54
C PRO A 142 10.29 -10.16 -0.68
N LEU A 143 10.46 -9.16 -1.55
CA LEU A 143 9.41 -8.24 -1.97
C LEU A 143 8.28 -9.03 -2.65
N GLN A 144 7.04 -8.87 -2.20
CA GLN A 144 5.89 -9.53 -2.81
C GLN A 144 5.27 -8.61 -3.87
N VAL A 145 5.06 -9.11 -5.08
CA VAL A 145 4.47 -8.35 -6.19
C VAL A 145 3.22 -9.08 -6.66
N TYR A 146 2.07 -8.41 -6.58
CA TYR A 146 0.77 -8.93 -6.97
C TYR A 146 0.26 -8.19 -8.21
N GLY A 147 -0.41 -8.88 -9.12
CA GLY A 147 -1.09 -8.23 -10.24
C GLY A 147 -1.67 -9.22 -11.24
N PRO A 148 -2.18 -8.75 -12.38
CA PRO A 148 -2.78 -9.63 -13.39
C PRO A 148 -1.74 -10.57 -14.02
N GLN A 149 -2.22 -11.69 -14.56
CA GLN A 149 -1.44 -12.60 -15.39
C GLN A 149 -0.64 -11.83 -16.46
N GLY A 150 0.64 -12.18 -16.63
CA GLY A 150 1.56 -11.53 -17.56
C GLY A 150 2.57 -10.60 -16.87
N LEU A 151 2.28 -10.17 -15.63
CA LEU A 151 3.18 -9.37 -14.82
C LEU A 151 4.55 -10.03 -14.62
N ARG A 152 4.59 -11.35 -14.41
CA ARG A 152 5.83 -12.10 -14.25
C ARG A 152 6.66 -12.07 -15.54
N THR A 153 6.01 -12.29 -16.67
CA THR A 153 6.67 -12.21 -17.99
C THR A 153 7.22 -10.81 -18.25
N PHE A 154 6.45 -9.76 -17.94
CA PHE A 154 6.87 -8.36 -18.09
C PHE A 154 8.17 -8.08 -17.33
N LEU A 155 8.21 -8.37 -16.03
CA LEU A 155 9.41 -8.13 -15.20
C LEU A 155 10.61 -8.94 -15.70
N ARG A 156 10.41 -10.21 -16.06
CA ARG A 156 11.48 -11.06 -16.61
C ARG A 156 12.06 -10.50 -17.90
N VAL A 157 11.21 -10.09 -18.84
CA VAL A 157 11.66 -9.54 -20.13
C VAL A 157 12.41 -8.24 -19.88
N ALA A 158 11.84 -7.32 -19.11
CA ALA A 158 12.46 -6.03 -18.81
C ALA A 158 13.85 -6.19 -18.19
N LEU A 159 13.97 -6.98 -17.12
CA LEU A 159 15.22 -7.18 -16.39
C LEU A 159 16.26 -8.00 -17.17
N ARG A 160 15.83 -9.00 -17.94
CA ARG A 160 16.73 -9.81 -18.78
C ARG A 160 17.27 -8.99 -19.94
N PHE A 161 16.40 -8.27 -20.63
CA PHE A 161 16.77 -7.44 -21.77
C PHE A 161 17.79 -6.35 -21.38
N SER A 162 17.59 -5.69 -20.24
CA SER A 162 18.51 -4.67 -19.74
C SER A 162 19.77 -5.23 -19.07
N GLY A 163 19.83 -6.53 -18.80
CA GLY A 163 20.91 -7.15 -18.03
C GLY A 163 20.94 -6.73 -16.55
N THR A 164 19.82 -6.22 -16.01
CA THR A 164 19.75 -5.66 -14.65
C THR A 164 19.80 -6.75 -13.58
N ARG A 165 20.88 -6.80 -12.81
CA ARG A 165 21.06 -7.77 -11.71
C ARG A 165 20.84 -7.19 -10.32
N LEU A 166 21.00 -5.88 -10.15
CA LEU A 166 20.81 -5.21 -8.87
C LEU A 166 19.32 -4.92 -8.65
N VAL A 167 18.60 -5.94 -8.17
CA VAL A 167 17.18 -5.89 -7.80
C VAL A 167 17.02 -6.59 -6.44
N PRO A 168 15.99 -6.26 -5.63
CA PRO A 168 15.72 -7.04 -4.43
C PRO A 168 15.36 -8.48 -4.81
N LYS A 169 15.50 -9.40 -3.86
CA LYS A 169 14.78 -10.68 -3.97
C LYS A 169 13.28 -10.38 -4.01
N TYR A 170 12.56 -10.92 -5.00
CA TYR A 170 11.11 -10.71 -5.12
C TYR A 170 10.37 -11.98 -5.53
N ILE A 171 9.08 -12.02 -5.23
CA ILE A 171 8.16 -13.10 -5.58
C ILE A 171 6.97 -12.47 -6.30
N VAL A 172 6.56 -13.05 -7.44
CA VAL A 172 5.43 -12.56 -8.24
C VAL A 172 4.23 -13.49 -8.09
N HIS A 173 3.11 -12.93 -7.62
CA HIS A 173 1.80 -13.56 -7.55
C HIS A 173 0.92 -13.01 -8.67
N GLU A 174 0.40 -13.89 -9.51
CA GLU A 174 -0.45 -13.52 -10.64
C GLU A 174 -1.89 -13.90 -10.34
N LEU A 175 -2.79 -12.93 -10.41
CA LEU A 175 -4.23 -13.18 -10.43
C LEU A 175 -4.59 -13.68 -11.83
N VAL A 176 -5.04 -14.93 -11.90
CA VAL A 176 -5.45 -15.58 -13.15
C VAL A 176 -6.96 -15.50 -13.31
N ASP A 177 -7.42 -15.74 -14.54
CA ASP A 177 -8.84 -15.77 -14.89
C ASP A 177 -9.60 -14.46 -14.62
N ILE A 178 -8.89 -13.32 -14.59
CA ILE A 178 -9.53 -12.00 -14.55
C ILE A 178 -10.33 -11.82 -15.84
N PRO A 179 -11.65 -11.60 -15.76
CA PRO A 179 -12.49 -11.42 -16.93
C PRO A 179 -12.17 -10.09 -17.62
N TYR A 180 -12.29 -10.09 -18.95
CA TYR A 180 -12.28 -8.84 -19.71
C TYR A 180 -13.71 -8.32 -19.82
N LEU A 181 -14.03 -7.26 -19.07
CA LEU A 181 -15.41 -6.79 -18.92
C LEU A 181 -15.79 -5.66 -19.88
N HIS A 182 -14.86 -5.19 -20.73
CA HIS A 182 -15.12 -4.08 -21.63
C HIS A 182 -15.71 -4.54 -22.97
N HIS A 183 -16.87 -3.97 -23.32
CA HIS A 183 -17.62 -4.18 -24.58
C HIS A 183 -17.92 -5.65 -24.98
N ASN A 184 -18.11 -6.57 -24.02
CA ASN A 184 -18.49 -7.97 -24.29
C ASN A 184 -17.61 -8.70 -25.33
N LYS A 185 -16.31 -8.35 -25.43
CA LYS A 185 -15.36 -9.07 -26.29
C LYS A 185 -14.58 -10.07 -25.45
N ALA A 186 -14.05 -11.13 -26.07
CA ALA A 186 -13.02 -11.94 -25.45
C ALA A 186 -11.66 -11.34 -25.84
N LEU A 187 -10.80 -11.06 -24.86
CA LEU A 187 -9.37 -10.88 -25.13
C LEU A 187 -8.70 -12.26 -25.26
N PRO A 188 -7.64 -12.39 -26.06
CA PRO A 188 -6.82 -13.60 -26.06
C PRO A 188 -6.40 -13.98 -24.64
N GLU A 189 -6.30 -15.29 -24.40
CA GLU A 189 -5.66 -15.79 -23.18
C GLU A 189 -4.19 -15.39 -23.18
N LEU A 190 -3.72 -14.97 -22.02
CA LEU A 190 -2.31 -14.71 -21.83
C LEU A 190 -1.62 -16.06 -21.58
N PRO A 191 -0.46 -16.33 -22.22
CA PRO A 191 0.26 -17.56 -21.97
C PRO A 191 0.70 -17.60 -20.51
N ALA A 192 0.58 -18.78 -19.89
CA ALA A 192 1.11 -19.00 -18.55
C ALA A 192 2.62 -18.71 -18.52
N SER A 193 3.07 -17.95 -17.52
CA SER A 193 4.50 -17.73 -17.34
C SER A 193 5.19 -19.03 -16.93
N PRO A 194 6.36 -19.35 -17.50
CA PRO A 194 7.07 -20.58 -17.15
C PRO A 194 7.50 -20.58 -15.68
N PRO A 195 7.74 -21.75 -15.06
CA PRO A 195 8.22 -21.85 -13.69
C PRO A 195 9.49 -21.01 -13.47
N VAL A 196 9.65 -20.45 -12.26
CA VAL A 196 10.87 -19.73 -11.87
C VAL A 196 12.03 -20.73 -11.86
N ALA A 197 13.11 -20.43 -12.59
CA ALA A 197 14.34 -21.20 -12.45
C ALA A 197 14.81 -21.11 -10.98
N ARG A 198 15.25 -22.24 -10.39
CA ARG A 198 15.65 -22.31 -8.98
C ARG A 198 16.72 -21.28 -8.58
N HIS A 199 17.43 -20.70 -9.56
CA HIS A 199 18.35 -19.58 -9.40
C HIS A 199 18.08 -18.55 -10.51
N SER A 200 17.37 -17.46 -10.19
CA SER A 200 17.25 -16.32 -11.11
C SER A 200 18.41 -15.37 -10.89
N ALA A 201 19.18 -15.09 -11.95
CA ALA A 201 20.19 -14.02 -11.93
C ALA A 201 19.57 -12.60 -11.82
N TYR A 202 18.24 -12.51 -11.77
CA TYR A 202 17.44 -11.28 -11.83
C TYR A 202 16.49 -11.17 -10.63
N GLY A 203 16.89 -11.69 -9.46
CA GLY A 203 16.21 -11.50 -8.17
C GLY A 203 14.97 -12.35 -7.89
N GLU A 204 14.22 -12.77 -8.93
CA GLU A 204 12.98 -13.56 -8.76
C GLU A 204 13.24 -14.87 -8.00
N GLN A 205 12.46 -15.11 -6.95
CA GLN A 205 12.52 -16.32 -6.13
C GLN A 205 11.34 -17.26 -6.44
N PRO A 206 11.49 -18.58 -6.22
CA PRO A 206 10.35 -19.51 -6.18
C PRO A 206 9.31 -19.11 -5.12
N GLY A 207 8.08 -19.62 -5.26
CA GLY A 207 6.98 -19.37 -4.31
C GLY A 207 5.85 -18.46 -4.83
N GLY A 208 6.01 -17.91 -6.04
CA GLY A 208 4.98 -17.11 -6.69
C GLY A 208 3.76 -17.93 -7.08
N ARG A 209 2.58 -17.50 -6.62
CA ARG A 209 1.29 -18.19 -6.80
C ARG A 209 0.56 -17.71 -8.06
N SER A 210 -0.14 -18.62 -8.74
CA SER A 210 -1.23 -18.27 -9.64
C SER A 210 -2.52 -18.34 -8.83
N ILE A 211 -3.13 -17.20 -8.55
CA ILE A 211 -4.29 -17.06 -7.66
C ILE A 211 -5.54 -17.06 -8.55
N SER A 212 -6.31 -18.14 -8.50
CA SER A 212 -7.60 -18.26 -9.18
C SER A 212 -8.69 -17.55 -8.37
N PRO A 213 -9.79 -17.12 -9.01
CA PRO A 213 -10.91 -16.52 -8.29
C PRO A 213 -11.59 -17.54 -7.36
N ASP A 214 -12.06 -17.03 -6.23
CA ASP A 214 -12.96 -17.70 -5.30
C ASP A 214 -14.34 -17.91 -5.96
N ALA A 215 -15.21 -18.69 -5.31
CA ALA A 215 -16.54 -19.01 -5.85
C ALA A 215 -17.45 -17.78 -6.09
N ASP A 216 -17.16 -16.67 -5.41
CA ASP A 216 -17.86 -15.39 -5.56
C ASP A 216 -17.27 -14.49 -6.68
N GLY A 217 -16.28 -14.99 -7.43
CA GLY A 217 -15.63 -14.25 -8.52
C GLY A 217 -14.61 -13.21 -8.07
N THR A 218 -14.23 -13.22 -6.79
CA THR A 218 -13.19 -12.34 -6.22
C THR A 218 -11.89 -13.11 -5.98
N TRP A 219 -10.81 -12.46 -5.57
CA TRP A 219 -9.53 -13.12 -5.24
C TRP A 219 -9.13 -12.81 -3.81
N THR A 220 -8.96 -13.83 -2.99
CA THR A 220 -8.31 -13.69 -1.69
C THR A 220 -6.79 -13.78 -1.85
N LEU A 221 -6.07 -12.66 -1.67
CA LEU A 221 -4.62 -12.63 -1.84
C LEU A 221 -3.93 -13.20 -0.60
N PHE A 222 -4.25 -12.66 0.58
CA PHE A 222 -3.75 -13.12 1.87
C PHE A 222 -4.59 -12.57 3.03
N ASP A 223 -4.45 -13.21 4.19
CA ASP A 223 -4.96 -12.77 5.48
C ASP A 223 -3.89 -13.07 6.55
N GLU A 224 -3.13 -12.05 6.92
CA GLU A 224 -1.87 -12.18 7.64
C GLU A 224 -1.85 -11.32 8.90
N ALA A 225 -1.17 -11.80 9.94
CA ALA A 225 -0.84 -11.00 11.12
C ALA A 225 0.42 -10.18 10.86
N PHE A 226 0.34 -8.89 11.13
CA PHE A 226 1.43 -7.92 11.02
C PHE A 226 1.80 -7.41 12.41
N GLY A 227 3.09 -7.40 12.72
CA GLY A 227 3.60 -6.92 14.01
C GLY A 227 4.84 -6.04 13.83
N ASP A 228 4.90 -4.95 14.60
CA ASP A 228 6.15 -4.21 14.84
C ASP A 228 6.72 -4.65 16.20
N SER A 229 7.76 -5.50 16.15
CA SER A 229 8.45 -6.03 17.34
C SER A 229 9.09 -4.95 18.22
N GLY A 230 9.07 -3.67 17.84
CA GLY A 230 9.62 -2.56 18.62
C GLY A 230 8.63 -1.46 19.04
N ARG A 231 7.43 -1.37 18.45
CA ARG A 231 6.46 -0.28 18.75
C ARG A 231 5.07 -0.75 19.22
N GLY A 232 4.87 -2.05 19.41
CA GLY A 232 3.64 -2.58 20.02
C GLY A 232 2.39 -2.51 19.13
N GLY A 233 2.56 -2.23 17.83
CA GLY A 233 1.50 -2.37 16.83
C GLY A 233 1.45 -3.80 16.32
N GLU A 234 0.47 -4.57 16.77
CA GLU A 234 0.08 -5.87 16.20
C GLU A 234 -1.31 -5.70 15.57
N GLY A 235 -1.52 -6.21 14.36
CA GLY A 235 -2.80 -6.14 13.65
C GLY A 235 -2.89 -7.19 12.55
N ARG A 236 -4.08 -7.75 12.32
CA ARG A 236 -4.33 -8.67 11.22
C ARG A 236 -4.89 -7.89 10.03
N ILE A 237 -4.34 -8.09 8.84
CA ILE A 237 -4.79 -7.41 7.62
C ILE A 237 -5.00 -8.44 6.53
N SER A 238 -6.16 -8.36 5.89
CA SER A 238 -6.49 -9.14 4.71
C SER A 238 -6.56 -8.26 3.47
N VAL A 239 -6.13 -8.80 2.33
CA VAL A 239 -6.28 -8.14 1.03
C VAL A 239 -7.08 -9.05 0.10
N ARG A 240 -8.16 -8.50 -0.45
CA ARG A 240 -8.96 -9.13 -1.50
C ARG A 240 -8.94 -8.28 -2.76
N ALA A 241 -9.23 -8.87 -3.91
CA ALA A 241 -9.40 -8.17 -5.17
C ALA A 241 -10.72 -8.56 -5.84
N ALA A 242 -11.28 -7.67 -6.63
CA ALA A 242 -12.51 -7.91 -7.41
C ALA A 242 -12.37 -7.29 -8.80
N PRO A 243 -13.02 -7.85 -9.84
CA PRO A 243 -12.86 -7.37 -11.19
C PRO A 243 -13.59 -6.03 -11.38
N VAL A 244 -13.07 -5.17 -12.27
CA VAL A 244 -13.70 -3.89 -12.62
C VAL A 244 -13.78 -3.72 -14.13
N VAL A 245 -14.72 -2.89 -14.60
CA VAL A 245 -14.93 -2.67 -16.04
C VAL A 245 -13.91 -1.65 -16.58
N HIS A 246 -12.94 -2.14 -17.36
CA HIS A 246 -11.93 -1.32 -18.02
C HIS A 246 -11.44 -1.94 -19.33
N THR A 247 -10.75 -1.14 -20.17
CA THR A 247 -10.17 -1.56 -21.46
C THR A 247 -9.03 -2.56 -21.36
N ALA A 248 -8.68 -3.02 -20.15
CA ALA A 248 -7.75 -4.12 -19.86
C ALA A 248 -8.38 -5.09 -18.84
N ARG A 249 -7.74 -6.24 -18.60
CA ARG A 249 -8.06 -7.09 -17.45
C ARG A 249 -7.63 -6.35 -16.18
N THR A 250 -8.60 -5.87 -15.41
CA THR A 250 -8.37 -4.97 -14.27
C THR A 250 -9.08 -5.46 -13.01
N VAL A 251 -8.41 -5.28 -11.88
CA VAL A 251 -8.98 -5.51 -10.55
C VAL A 251 -8.86 -4.26 -9.68
N GLY A 252 -9.85 -4.07 -8.81
CA GLY A 252 -9.73 -3.22 -7.63
C GLY A 252 -9.31 -4.05 -6.42
N TYR A 253 -8.61 -3.44 -5.47
CA TYR A 253 -8.15 -4.05 -4.23
C TYR A 253 -8.90 -3.50 -3.02
N ALA A 254 -9.26 -4.37 -2.08
CA ALA A 254 -9.75 -4.01 -0.75
C ALA A 254 -8.76 -4.47 0.31
N VAL A 255 -8.22 -3.51 1.07
CA VAL A 255 -7.36 -3.73 2.24
C VAL A 255 -8.22 -3.58 3.49
N THR A 256 -8.34 -4.66 4.26
CA THR A 256 -9.16 -4.68 5.47
C THR A 256 -8.28 -4.97 6.68
N GLU A 257 -8.21 -4.02 7.60
CA GLU A 257 -7.66 -4.21 8.94
C GLU A 257 -8.73 -4.88 9.80
N ALA A 258 -8.35 -5.91 10.56
CA ALA A 258 -9.27 -6.57 11.49
C ALA A 258 -9.62 -5.66 12.68
N ASP A 259 -10.78 -5.91 13.28
CA ASP A 259 -11.20 -5.26 14.51
C ASP A 259 -10.15 -5.46 15.61
N LYS A 260 -9.90 -4.38 16.36
CA LYS A 260 -8.93 -4.38 17.44
C LYS A 260 -9.67 -4.43 18.78
N PRO A 261 -9.19 -5.23 19.75
CA PRO A 261 -9.70 -5.14 21.11
C PRO A 261 -9.51 -3.71 21.63
N GLY A 262 -10.34 -3.34 22.61
CA GLY A 262 -10.28 -2.04 23.22
C GLY A 262 -8.92 -1.76 23.86
N ARG A 263 -8.66 -0.48 24.14
CA ARG A 263 -7.45 -0.12 24.88
C ARG A 263 -7.53 -0.76 26.26
N LEU A 264 -6.43 -1.40 26.66
CA LEU A 264 -6.25 -1.89 28.01
C LEU A 264 -6.41 -0.72 28.99
N ASN A 265 -7.18 -0.93 30.05
CA ASN A 265 -7.34 -0.02 31.16
C ASN A 265 -6.34 -0.41 32.27
N PRO A 266 -5.18 0.27 32.37
CA PRO A 266 -4.16 -0.13 33.33
C PRO A 266 -4.59 0.13 34.77
N GLU A 267 -5.48 1.10 35.01
CA GLU A 267 -5.96 1.44 36.35
C GLU A 267 -6.85 0.35 36.94
N ALA A 268 -7.62 -0.35 36.11
CA ALA A 268 -8.42 -1.50 36.54
C ALA A 268 -7.57 -2.76 36.76
N VAL A 269 -6.48 -2.91 36.00
CA VAL A 269 -5.72 -4.17 35.92
C VAL A 269 -4.49 -4.19 36.83
N LEU A 270 -3.69 -3.12 36.81
CA LEU A 270 -2.41 -3.08 37.52
C LEU A 270 -2.53 -3.29 39.04
N PRO A 271 -3.52 -2.72 39.75
CA PRO A 271 -3.65 -2.95 41.19
C PRO A 271 -3.84 -4.43 41.54
N LEU A 272 -4.64 -5.16 40.75
CA LEU A 272 -4.91 -6.59 40.97
C LEU A 272 -3.65 -7.44 40.71
N LEU A 273 -2.91 -7.12 39.65
CA LEU A 273 -1.64 -7.77 39.31
C LEU A 273 -0.55 -7.50 40.37
N GLU A 274 -0.50 -6.29 40.91
CA GLU A 274 0.47 -5.91 41.93
C GLU A 274 0.15 -6.54 43.29
N ALA A 275 -1.13 -6.63 43.66
CA ALA A 275 -1.56 -7.34 44.88
C ALA A 275 -1.20 -8.83 44.86
N ASN A 276 -1.16 -9.43 43.66
CA ASN A 276 -0.83 -10.83 43.45
C ASN A 276 0.64 -11.09 43.11
N ARG A 277 1.53 -10.10 43.20
CA ARG A 277 2.92 -10.19 42.69
C ARG A 277 3.67 -11.42 43.19
N ASP A 278 3.64 -11.69 44.49
CA ASP A 278 4.41 -12.79 45.08
C ASP A 278 3.79 -14.16 44.71
N ALA A 279 2.47 -14.29 44.79
CA ALA A 279 1.77 -15.51 44.40
C ALA A 279 1.89 -15.81 42.89
N LEU A 280 1.86 -14.78 42.03
CA LEU A 280 2.11 -14.92 40.59
C LEU A 280 3.53 -15.44 40.30
N ARG A 281 4.50 -15.05 41.13
CA ARG A 281 5.88 -15.53 41.00
C ARG A 281 6.02 -16.97 41.47
N GLU A 282 5.40 -17.35 42.58
CA GLU A 282 5.50 -18.69 43.15
C GLU A 282 4.67 -19.73 42.39
N GLU A 283 3.42 -19.41 42.06
CA GLU A 283 2.50 -20.36 41.44
C GLU A 283 2.61 -20.39 39.92
N TRP A 284 2.76 -19.23 39.28
CA TRP A 284 2.74 -19.11 37.82
C TRP A 284 4.12 -18.85 37.21
N GLY A 285 5.17 -18.69 38.03
CA GLY A 285 6.52 -18.40 37.57
C GLY A 285 6.67 -17.02 36.91
N VAL A 286 5.69 -16.12 37.08
CA VAL A 286 5.68 -14.80 36.47
C VAL A 286 6.50 -13.83 37.32
N ARG A 287 7.68 -13.43 36.83
CA ARG A 287 8.59 -12.53 37.57
C ARG A 287 8.14 -11.07 37.58
N ASP A 288 7.56 -10.61 36.48
CA ASP A 288 7.00 -9.26 36.34
C ASP A 288 5.50 -9.38 36.05
N PRO A 289 4.62 -8.96 36.97
CA PRO A 289 3.17 -9.01 36.76
C PRO A 289 2.73 -8.28 35.49
N ARG A 290 3.44 -7.22 35.06
CA ARG A 290 3.12 -6.48 33.83
C ARG A 290 3.27 -7.31 32.56
N SER A 291 4.02 -8.42 32.60
CA SER A 291 4.09 -9.34 31.46
C SER A 291 2.74 -9.99 31.12
N LEU A 292 1.80 -10.02 32.08
CA LEU A 292 0.44 -10.52 31.87
C LEU A 292 -0.47 -9.53 31.11
N LEU A 293 -0.07 -8.26 30.95
CA LEU A 293 -0.90 -7.27 30.23
C LEU A 293 -1.17 -7.69 28.78
N LYS A 294 -0.23 -8.37 28.11
CA LYS A 294 -0.45 -8.92 26.76
C LYS A 294 -1.52 -10.01 26.75
N ARG A 295 -1.51 -10.89 27.77
CA ARG A 295 -2.52 -11.95 27.94
C ARG A 295 -3.89 -11.36 28.25
N ILE A 296 -3.95 -10.34 29.11
CA ILE A 296 -5.21 -9.66 29.48
C ILE A 296 -5.79 -8.92 28.28
N LYS A 297 -4.95 -8.27 27.47
CA LYS A 297 -5.37 -7.62 26.22
C LYS A 297 -5.90 -8.61 25.17
N ALA A 298 -5.55 -9.88 25.28
CA ALA A 298 -6.00 -10.94 24.38
C ALA A 298 -7.26 -11.66 24.85
N LEU A 299 -7.84 -11.28 26.00
CA LEU A 299 -9.11 -11.85 26.47
C LEU A 299 -10.23 -11.53 25.48
N GLY A 300 -10.97 -12.58 25.10
CA GLY A 300 -12.20 -12.45 24.31
C GLY A 300 -13.35 -11.84 25.11
N ALA A 301 -14.45 -11.50 24.44
CA ALA A 301 -15.64 -10.97 25.10
C ALA A 301 -16.23 -11.99 26.09
N GLY A 302 -16.48 -11.57 27.33
CA GLY A 302 -16.96 -12.44 28.42
C GLY A 302 -15.88 -13.32 29.05
N GLU A 303 -14.62 -13.25 28.60
CA GLU A 303 -13.53 -14.02 29.19
C GLU A 303 -13.02 -13.35 30.48
N ARG A 304 -12.40 -14.18 31.33
CA ARG A 304 -11.89 -13.76 32.62
C ARG A 304 -10.59 -14.45 32.98
N LEU A 305 -9.72 -13.74 33.68
CA LEU A 305 -8.49 -14.25 34.27
C LEU A 305 -8.64 -14.23 35.79
N GLU A 306 -8.66 -15.41 36.41
CA GLU A 306 -8.65 -15.57 37.87
C GLU A 306 -7.20 -15.58 38.35
N LEU A 307 -6.89 -14.71 39.32
CA LEU A 307 -5.58 -14.57 39.94
C LEU A 307 -5.44 -15.52 41.15
N PRO A 308 -4.20 -15.78 41.63
CA PRO A 308 -3.97 -16.70 42.76
C PRO A 308 -4.74 -16.39 44.04
N ASP A 309 -5.00 -15.11 44.35
CA ASP A 309 -5.82 -14.70 45.50
C ASP A 309 -7.33 -14.89 45.31
N GLY A 310 -7.77 -15.42 44.16
CA GLY A 310 -9.16 -15.60 43.76
C GLY A 310 -9.82 -14.35 43.18
N SER A 311 -9.10 -13.21 43.08
CA SER A 311 -9.60 -12.03 42.37
C SER A 311 -9.69 -12.30 40.86
N VAL A 312 -10.62 -11.62 40.19
CA VAL A 312 -10.95 -11.91 38.79
C VAL A 312 -10.84 -10.64 37.96
N ILE A 313 -10.02 -10.70 36.91
CA ILE A 313 -9.94 -9.68 35.87
C ILE A 313 -10.88 -10.09 34.74
N ARG A 314 -11.98 -9.33 34.55
CA ARG A 314 -12.92 -9.54 33.45
C ARG A 314 -12.56 -8.69 32.23
N SER A 315 -12.81 -9.20 31.02
CA SER A 315 -12.58 -8.47 29.77
C SER A 315 -13.27 -7.10 29.75
N GLU A 316 -14.50 -7.00 30.26
CA GLU A 316 -15.29 -5.75 30.20
C GLU A 316 -14.75 -4.65 31.11
N GLU A 317 -14.06 -5.03 32.20
CA GLU A 317 -13.46 -4.11 33.17
C GLU A 317 -12.03 -3.75 32.75
N ALA A 318 -11.33 -4.71 32.15
CA ALA A 318 -9.93 -4.59 31.75
C ALA A 318 -9.73 -3.88 30.40
N LEU A 319 -10.71 -3.92 29.50
CA LEU A 319 -10.61 -3.39 28.14
C LEU A 319 -11.71 -2.36 27.89
N GLY A 320 -11.36 -1.25 27.26
CA GLY A 320 -12.35 -0.30 26.73
C GLY A 320 -13.14 -0.88 25.54
N GLU A 321 -13.94 -0.05 24.90
CA GLU A 321 -14.68 -0.46 23.70
C GLU A 321 -13.74 -0.90 22.57
N GLY A 322 -14.12 -1.97 21.88
CA GLY A 322 -13.44 -2.45 20.68
C GLY A 322 -13.41 -1.36 19.60
N ARG A 323 -12.36 -1.37 18.78
CA ARG A 323 -12.22 -0.43 17.66
C ARG A 323 -12.41 -1.20 16.37
N THR A 324 -13.42 -0.81 15.60
CA THR A 324 -13.65 -1.35 14.25
C THR A 324 -12.42 -1.12 13.39
N GLY A 325 -12.00 -2.18 12.69
CA GLY A 325 -10.90 -2.14 11.76
C GLY A 325 -11.19 -1.20 10.59
N ARG A 326 -10.15 -0.61 10.03
CA ARG A 326 -10.29 0.27 8.86
C ARG A 326 -10.32 -0.55 7.58
N LYS A 327 -11.06 -0.05 6.59
CA LYS A 327 -11.06 -0.60 5.25
C LYS A 327 -10.68 0.47 4.23
N LEU A 328 -9.82 0.12 3.29
CA LEU A 328 -9.39 0.97 2.19
C LEU A 328 -9.61 0.22 0.88
N VAL A 329 -10.32 0.87 -0.05
CA VAL A 329 -10.57 0.32 -1.39
C VAL A 329 -9.84 1.16 -2.43
N ILE A 330 -9.11 0.48 -3.32
CA ILE A 330 -8.32 1.09 -4.40
C ILE A 330 -8.79 0.45 -5.71
N LEU A 331 -9.51 1.22 -6.51
CA LEU A 331 -10.23 0.69 -7.68
C LEU A 331 -9.33 0.48 -8.91
N GLY A 332 -8.28 1.28 -9.06
CA GLY A 332 -7.63 1.46 -10.35
C GLY A 332 -8.56 2.16 -11.36
N ASP A 333 -8.20 2.08 -12.63
CA ASP A 333 -9.03 2.61 -13.71
C ASP A 333 -10.27 1.74 -13.92
N CYS A 334 -11.45 2.37 -13.91
CA CYS A 334 -12.70 1.67 -14.19
C CYS A 334 -13.82 2.63 -14.60
N SER A 335 -14.83 2.07 -15.27
CA SER A 335 -16.13 2.70 -15.53
C SER A 335 -17.25 2.14 -14.65
N ASP A 336 -17.08 0.93 -14.11
CA ASP A 336 -17.97 0.28 -13.16
C ASP A 336 -17.12 -0.59 -12.22
N ALA A 337 -17.36 -0.42 -10.91
CA ALA A 337 -16.68 -1.12 -9.82
C ALA A 337 -17.64 -1.84 -8.87
N SER A 338 -18.86 -2.15 -9.33
CA SER A 338 -19.92 -2.75 -8.50
C SER A 338 -19.48 -4.05 -7.83
N ALA A 339 -18.65 -4.87 -8.49
CA ALA A 339 -18.12 -6.10 -7.90
C ALA A 339 -17.18 -5.85 -6.71
N VAL A 340 -16.55 -4.68 -6.63
CA VAL A 340 -15.66 -4.31 -5.51
C VAL A 340 -16.45 -3.99 -4.25
N HIS A 341 -17.71 -3.56 -4.37
CA HIS A 341 -18.57 -3.29 -3.23
C HIS A 341 -18.70 -4.52 -2.30
N ALA A 342 -18.80 -5.73 -2.87
CA ALA A 342 -18.93 -6.96 -2.10
C ALA A 342 -17.72 -7.28 -1.19
N ILE A 343 -16.54 -6.78 -1.54
CA ILE A 343 -15.33 -6.90 -0.71
C ILE A 343 -15.02 -5.60 0.06
N GLY A 344 -15.74 -4.53 -0.28
CA GLY A 344 -15.64 -3.18 0.25
C GLY A 344 -16.56 -2.92 1.46
N GLU A 345 -17.61 -3.71 1.65
CA GLU A 345 -18.57 -3.63 2.78
C GLU A 345 -18.08 -4.35 4.03
#